data_AF-A0A5R2N4I1-F1
#
_entry.id   AF-A0A5R2N4I1-F1
#
_cell.length_a   1.000
_cell.length_b   1.000
_cell.length_c   1.000
_cell.angle_alpha   90.00
_cell.angle_beta   90.00
_cell.angle_gamma   90.00
#
_symmetry.space_group_name_H-M   'P 1'
#
loop_
_entity.id
_entity.type
_entity.pdbx_description
1 polymer ?
#
loop_
_entity_poly.entity_id
_entity_poly.type
_entity_poly.pdbx_seq_one_letter_code
_entity_poly.pdbx_strand_id
1 'polypeptide(L)'
;MNSALRRLVVAAACMVGAGAVYALAEGGGNLVVFDWSGYEDPLLHPAYTTKYGAEPTFAFFGDEDEAFEKMRAGFKADVAHPCSQSVVKWREA
;
A
#
# COMPACT_ATOMS: atom_id res chain seq x y z
N MET A 1 40.77 -20.24 -10.60
CA MET A 1 39.48 -19.54 -10.35
C MET A 1 39.68 -18.06 -10.69
N ASN A 2 39.09 -17.62 -11.80
CA ASN A 2 39.46 -16.34 -12.44
C ASN A 2 38.86 -15.15 -11.68
N SER A 3 39.65 -14.08 -11.51
CA SER A 3 39.29 -12.84 -10.80
C SER A 3 37.98 -12.21 -11.29
N ALA A 4 37.64 -12.41 -12.57
CA ALA A 4 36.37 -12.00 -13.16
C ALA A 4 35.14 -12.67 -12.51
N LEU A 5 35.25 -13.95 -12.14
CA LEU A 5 34.15 -14.71 -11.54
C LEU A 5 33.89 -14.24 -10.09
N ARG A 6 34.93 -13.84 -9.35
CA ARG A 6 34.78 -13.24 -8.01
C ARG A 6 34.12 -11.86 -8.06
N ARG A 7 34.45 -11.04 -9.07
CA ARG A 7 33.87 -9.69 -9.25
C ARG A 7 32.38 -9.76 -9.62
N LEU A 8 31.99 -10.73 -10.44
CA LEU A 8 30.58 -10.97 -10.80
C LEU A 8 29.74 -11.42 -9.60
N VAL A 9 30.29 -12.27 -8.73
CA VAL A 9 29.57 -12.73 -7.51
C VAL A 9 29.36 -11.59 -6.50
N VAL A 10 30.33 -10.69 -6.33
CA VAL A 10 30.20 -9.53 -5.43
C VAL A 10 29.20 -8.50 -5.98
N ALA A 11 29.19 -8.26 -7.30
CA ALA A 11 28.22 -7.36 -7.92
C ALA A 11 26.77 -7.87 -7.80
N ALA A 12 26.56 -9.19 -7.88
CA ALA A 12 25.24 -9.79 -7.70
C ALA A 12 24.72 -9.66 -6.26
N ALA A 13 25.61 -9.73 -5.25
CA ALA A 13 25.21 -9.62 -3.84
C ALA A 13 24.73 -8.21 -3.44
N CYS A 14 25.26 -7.15 -4.08
CA CYS A 14 24.85 -5.77 -3.78
C CYS A 14 23.47 -5.40 -4.34
N MET A 15 23.04 -6.02 -5.45
CA MET A 15 21.74 -5.70 -6.08
C MET A 15 20.55 -6.28 -5.30
N VAL A 16 20.74 -7.37 -4.55
CA VAL A 16 19.67 -7.98 -3.74
C VAL A 16 19.44 -7.19 -2.44
N GLY A 17 20.48 -6.59 -1.86
CA GLY A 17 20.37 -5.85 -0.61
C GLY A 17 19.64 -4.51 -0.73
N ALA A 18 19.77 -3.81 -1.87
CA ALA A 18 19.19 -2.48 -2.04
C ALA A 18 17.66 -2.50 -2.17
N GLY A 19 17.08 -3.50 -2.84
CA GLY A 19 15.62 -3.56 -3.07
C GLY A 19 14.78 -3.72 -1.81
N ALA A 20 15.33 -4.37 -0.77
CA ALA A 20 14.61 -4.60 0.48
C ALA A 20 14.52 -3.36 1.38
N VAL A 21 15.43 -2.39 1.24
CA VAL A 21 15.48 -1.20 2.13
C VAL A 21 14.51 -0.11 1.67
N TYR A 22 14.21 -0.02 0.38
CA TYR A 22 13.22 0.95 -0.13
C TYR A 22 11.77 0.60 0.24
N ALA A 23 11.46 -0.67 0.50
CA ALA A 23 10.11 -1.10 0.90
C ALA A 23 9.74 -0.71 2.35
N LEU A 24 10.71 -0.29 3.17
CA LEU A 24 10.46 0.12 4.57
C LEU A 24 10.26 1.63 4.74
N ALA A 25 10.43 2.42 3.67
CA ALA A 25 10.30 3.87 3.71
C ALA A 25 8.88 4.38 3.38
N GLU A 26 7.95 3.50 2.99
CA GLU A 26 6.54 3.85 2.73
C GLU A 26 5.68 3.66 4.00
N GLY A 27 6.23 3.97 5.17
CA GLY A 27 5.54 3.88 6.47
C GLY A 27 4.62 5.07 6.71
N GLY A 28 3.68 5.26 5.79
CA GLY A 28 2.66 6.27 5.86
C GLY A 28 1.61 6.03 6.95
N GLY A 29 2.01 6.18 8.21
CA GLY A 29 1.16 5.96 9.40
C GLY A 29 0.60 4.54 9.52
N ASN A 30 0.06 4.20 10.69
CA ASN A 30 -0.60 2.91 10.90
C ASN A 30 -1.99 2.85 10.23
N LEU A 31 -2.34 3.80 9.36
CA LEU A 31 -3.64 3.91 8.72
C LEU A 31 -3.60 3.24 7.35
N VAL A 32 -4.41 2.19 7.17
CA VAL A 32 -4.67 1.53 5.90
C VAL A 32 -5.98 2.02 5.31
N VAL A 33 -5.90 2.76 4.20
CA VAL A 33 -7.04 3.25 3.43
C VAL A 33 -7.29 2.32 2.25
N PHE A 34 -8.50 1.78 2.14
CA PHE A 34 -8.91 0.92 1.04
C PHE A 34 -9.85 1.69 0.09
N ASP A 35 -9.33 2.09 -1.07
CA ASP A 35 -9.99 3.09 -1.94
C ASP A 35 -9.72 2.85 -3.44
N TRP A 36 -10.33 3.67 -4.28
CA TRP A 36 -10.07 3.77 -5.71
C TRP A 36 -8.72 4.45 -5.98
N SER A 37 -8.07 4.07 -7.09
CA SER A 37 -6.88 4.80 -7.54
C SER A 37 -7.20 6.26 -7.88
N GLY A 38 -6.30 7.16 -7.51
CA GLY A 38 -6.43 8.61 -7.61
C GLY A 38 -6.74 9.28 -6.26
N TYR A 39 -7.30 8.56 -5.28
CA TYR A 39 -7.58 9.11 -3.94
C TYR A 39 -6.36 9.18 -3.02
N GLU A 40 -5.25 8.54 -3.41
CA GLU A 40 -3.96 8.66 -2.73
C GLU A 40 -3.29 10.03 -2.90
N ASP A 41 -3.81 10.90 -3.79
CA ASP A 41 -3.24 12.22 -4.05
C ASP A 41 -3.07 13.02 -2.73
N PRO A 42 -1.84 13.44 -2.36
CA PRO A 42 -1.57 14.22 -1.15
C PRO A 42 -2.39 15.50 -1.00
N LEU A 43 -2.90 16.05 -2.12
CA LEU A 43 -3.78 17.21 -2.11
C LEU A 43 -5.16 16.93 -1.46
N LEU A 44 -5.55 15.66 -1.34
CA LEU A 44 -6.83 15.25 -0.76
C LEU A 44 -6.77 15.05 0.76
N HIS A 45 -5.58 14.90 1.35
CA HIS A 45 -5.40 14.69 2.80
C HIS A 45 -4.25 15.50 3.41
N PRO A 46 -4.05 16.80 3.05
CA PRO A 46 -2.92 17.60 3.55
C PRO A 46 -2.90 17.77 5.07
N ALA A 47 -4.08 17.71 5.71
CA ALA A 47 -4.19 17.76 7.17
C ALA A 47 -3.63 16.49 7.85
N TYR A 48 -3.73 15.33 7.20
CA TYR A 48 -3.15 14.09 7.70
C TYR A 48 -1.63 14.17 7.67
N THR A 49 -1.06 14.51 6.51
CA THR A 49 0.39 14.67 6.34
C THR A 49 0.95 15.71 7.30
N THR A 50 0.27 16.86 7.47
CA THR A 50 0.70 17.89 8.43
C THR A 50 0.71 17.37 9.86
N LYS A 51 -0.28 16.56 10.25
CA LYS A 51 -0.43 16.05 11.61
C LYS A 51 0.54 14.91 11.93
N TYR A 52 0.74 13.99 10.99
CA TYR A 52 1.46 12.73 11.23
C TYR A 52 2.84 12.70 10.57
N GLY A 53 3.19 13.69 9.75
CA GLY A 53 4.48 13.78 9.07
C GLY A 53 4.70 12.72 7.99
N ALA A 54 3.64 12.01 7.59
CA ALA A 54 3.67 10.96 6.58
C ALA A 54 2.30 10.89 5.88
N GLU A 55 2.27 10.39 4.64
CA GLU A 55 1.03 10.10 3.89
C GLU A 55 0.29 8.90 4.52
N PRO A 56 -0.97 8.59 4.21
CA PRO A 56 -1.58 7.31 4.57
C PRO A 56 -1.03 6.14 3.74
N THR A 57 -1.21 4.91 4.22
CA THR A 57 -0.98 3.70 3.41
C THR A 57 -2.24 3.38 2.62
N PHE A 58 -2.14 3.20 1.31
CA PHE A 58 -3.27 2.86 0.46
C PHE A 58 -3.22 1.43 -0.05
N ALA A 59 -4.38 0.79 -0.08
CA ALA A 59 -4.66 -0.42 -0.84
C ALA A 59 -5.76 -0.10 -1.84
N PHE A 60 -5.60 -0.54 -3.09
CA PHE A 60 -6.52 -0.18 -4.16
C PHE A 60 -7.42 -1.34 -4.57
N PHE A 61 -8.58 -0.99 -5.14
CA PHE A 61 -9.47 -1.90 -5.86
C PHE A 61 -9.93 -1.25 -7.18
N GLY A 62 -10.20 -2.08 -8.19
CA GLY A 62 -10.66 -1.62 -9.50
C GLY A 62 -12.17 -1.74 -9.69
N ASP A 63 -12.81 -2.57 -8.88
CA ASP A 63 -14.23 -2.86 -8.93
C ASP A 63 -14.81 -3.05 -7.52
N GLU A 64 -16.08 -2.69 -7.35
CA GLU A 64 -16.72 -2.72 -6.04
C GLU A 64 -17.03 -4.14 -5.55
N ASP A 65 -17.32 -5.09 -6.44
CA ASP A 65 -17.52 -6.49 -6.06
C ASP A 65 -16.18 -7.15 -5.71
N GLU A 66 -15.08 -6.82 -6.42
CA GLU A 66 -13.71 -7.20 -6.03
C GLU A 66 -13.41 -6.74 -4.60
N ALA A 67 -13.70 -5.46 -4.32
CA ALA A 67 -13.43 -4.85 -3.03
C ALA A 67 -14.25 -5.50 -1.91
N PHE A 68 -15.53 -5.77 -2.16
CA PHE A 68 -16.42 -6.43 -1.22
C PHE A 68 -15.95 -7.85 -0.89
N GLU A 69 -15.60 -8.65 -1.90
CA GLU A 69 -15.13 -10.03 -1.70
C GLU A 69 -13.80 -10.05 -0.94
N LYS A 70 -12.90 -9.09 -1.20
CA LYS A 70 -11.65 -8.95 -0.44
C LYS A 70 -11.89 -8.66 1.04
N MET A 71 -12.82 -7.77 1.35
CA MET A 71 -13.22 -7.48 2.74
C MET A 71 -13.85 -8.71 3.42
N ARG A 72 -14.75 -9.42 2.72
CA ARG A 72 -15.37 -10.67 3.18
C ARG A 72 -14.36 -11.79 3.40
N ALA A 73 -13.29 -11.84 2.62
CA ALA A 73 -12.16 -12.76 2.81
C ALA A 73 -11.29 -12.43 4.03
N GLY A 74 -11.59 -11.35 4.76
CA GLY A 74 -10.93 -11.00 6.02
C GLY A 74 -9.82 -9.95 5.89
N PHE A 75 -9.69 -9.29 4.73
CA PHE A 75 -8.80 -8.14 4.61
C PHE A 75 -9.17 -7.06 5.63
N LYS A 76 -8.16 -6.41 6.21
CA LYS A 76 -8.33 -5.39 7.25
C LYS A 76 -7.83 -4.05 6.73
N ALA A 77 -8.76 -3.11 6.62
CA ALA A 77 -8.50 -1.70 6.39
C ALA A 77 -9.11 -0.90 7.56
N ASP A 78 -8.54 0.26 7.85
CA ASP A 78 -9.05 1.16 8.88
C ASP A 78 -10.17 2.05 8.32
N VAL A 79 -10.05 2.44 7.06
CA VAL A 79 -11.03 3.24 6.32
C VAL A 79 -11.23 2.60 4.95
N ALA A 80 -12.48 2.53 4.50
CA ALA A 80 -12.82 2.09 3.15
C ALA A 80 -13.84 3.02 2.50
N HIS A 81 -13.77 3.16 1.18
CA HIS A 81 -14.62 4.06 0.40
C HIS A 81 -15.50 3.29 -0.61
N PRO A 82 -16.50 2.52 -0.14
CA PRO A 82 -17.46 1.89 -1.03
C PRO A 82 -18.37 2.94 -1.68
N CYS A 83 -19.04 2.58 -2.77
CA CYS A 83 -20.06 3.46 -3.31
C CYS A 83 -21.20 3.63 -2.29
N SER A 84 -21.83 4.81 -2.30
CA SER A 84 -22.85 5.18 -1.32
C SER A 84 -23.97 4.14 -1.12
N GLN A 85 -24.39 3.49 -2.21
CA GLN A 85 -25.43 2.46 -2.22
C GLN A 85 -25.02 1.16 -1.52
N SER A 86 -23.72 0.90 -1.38
CA SER A 86 -23.20 -0.35 -0.84
C SER A 86 -22.75 -0.24 0.61
N VAL A 87 -22.77 0.96 1.21
CA VAL A 87 -22.36 1.18 2.60
C VAL A 87 -23.09 0.23 3.56
N VAL A 88 -24.40 0.03 3.37
CA VAL A 88 -25.19 -0.89 4.19
C VAL A 88 -24.76 -2.34 3.99
N LYS A 89 -24.59 -2.78 2.73
CA LYS A 89 -24.09 -4.12 2.36
C LYS A 89 -22.75 -4.41 3.03
N TRP A 90 -21.83 -3.45 3.06
CA TRP A 90 -20.50 -3.60 3.64
C TRP A 90 -20.51 -3.62 5.16
N ARG A 91 -21.37 -2.84 5.80
CA ARG A 91 -21.51 -2.80 7.26
C ARG A 91 -22.11 -4.09 7.82
N GLU A 92 -23.02 -4.70 7.08
CA GLU A 92 -23.78 -5.88 7.52
C GLU A 92 -23.15 -7.21 7.08
N ALA A 93 -22.02 -7.14 6.37
CA ALA A 93 -21.19 -8.25 5.95
C ALA A 93 -20.34 -8.86 7.07
#